data_AF-A0A3B0W1B2-F1
#
_entry.id   AF-A0A3B0W1B2-F1
#
_cell.length_a   1.000
_cell.length_b   1.000
_cell.length_c   1.000
_cell.angle_alpha   90.00
_cell.angle_beta   90.00
_cell.angle_gamma   90.00
#
_symmetry.space_group_name_H-M   'P 1'
#
loop_
_entity.id
_entity.type
_entity.pdbx_description
1 polymer ?
#
loop_
_entity_poly.entity_id
_entity_poly.type
_entity_poly.pdbx_seq_one_letter_code
_entity_poly.pdbx_strand_id
1 'polypeptide(L)'
;MNESLPLLEQFALTLFDIGAVQLGKFKLHSGKKSRIYLDLRVLVSFPFALRQAVAAYRSVLDQISFDLLAATPLAGLPLGTALCLDMDKPLIYPRKTAKNYGTGKE
;
A
#
# COMPACT_ATOMS: atom_id res chain seq x y z
N MET A 1 -0.22 15.40 30.76
CA MET A 1 -0.84 15.63 29.44
C MET A 1 -0.30 14.54 28.53
N ASN A 2 -1.09 13.51 28.23
CA ASN A 2 -0.72 12.53 27.20
C ASN A 2 -1.25 13.08 25.88
N GLU A 3 -0.44 13.84 25.15
CA GLU A 3 -0.75 14.09 23.75
C GLU A 3 -0.49 12.80 22.98
N SER A 4 -1.54 12.24 22.39
CA SER A 4 -1.42 11.12 21.48
C SER A 4 -0.65 11.57 20.23
N LEU A 5 0.33 10.77 19.80
CA LEU A 5 1.11 11.04 18.59
C LEU A 5 0.19 11.29 17.36
N PRO A 6 0.58 12.12 16.39
CA PRO A 6 -0.12 12.25 15.11
C PRO A 6 -0.31 10.90 14.38
N LEU A 7 -1.38 10.79 13.58
CA LEU A 7 -1.74 9.56 12.85
C LEU A 7 -0.56 8.97 12.05
N LEU A 8 0.20 9.81 11.34
CA LEU A 8 1.33 9.35 10.53
C LEU A 8 2.49 8.82 11.38
N GLU A 9 2.74 9.41 12.55
CA GLU A 9 3.78 8.95 13.47
C GLU A 9 3.40 7.60 14.08
N GLN A 10 2.15 7.46 14.53
CA GLN A 10 1.63 6.17 15.00
C GLN A 10 1.72 5.11 13.90
N PHE A 11 1.34 5.45 12.66
CA PHE A 11 1.39 4.50 11.56
C PHE A 11 2.84 4.14 11.19
N ALA A 12 3.79 5.07 11.24
CA ALA A 12 5.20 4.78 11.03
C ALA A 12 5.75 3.77 12.05
N LEU A 13 5.36 3.91 13.32
CA LEU A 13 5.70 2.95 14.37
C LEU A 13 5.04 1.59 14.11
N THR A 14 3.75 1.56 13.78
CA THR A 14 3.07 0.31 13.38
C THR A 14 3.81 -0.40 12.24
N LEU A 15 4.22 0.33 11.19
CA LEU A 15 4.94 -0.25 10.05
C LEU A 15 6.27 -0.86 10.46
N PHE A 16 6.96 -0.26 11.43
CA PHE A 16 8.18 -0.83 11.99
C PHE A 16 7.89 -2.10 12.78
N ASP A 17 6.90 -2.06 13.69
CA ASP A 17 6.55 -3.17 14.57
C ASP A 17 6.08 -4.42 13.81
N ILE A 18 5.35 -4.25 12.72
CA ILE A 18 4.91 -5.38 11.88
C ILE A 18 6.00 -5.87 10.90
N GLY A 19 7.19 -5.26 10.89
CA GLY A 19 8.30 -5.63 10.01
C GLY A 19 8.15 -5.15 8.56
N ALA A 20 7.24 -4.21 8.30
CA ALA A 20 7.12 -3.56 6.99
C ALA A 20 8.27 -2.57 6.74
N VAL A 21 8.84 -1.97 7.79
CA VAL A 21 10.12 -1.22 7.72
C VAL A 21 11.26 -2.13 8.16
N GLN A 22 12.22 -2.35 7.27
CA GLN A 22 13.38 -3.20 7.53
C GLN A 22 14.67 -2.40 7.43
N LEU A 23 15.53 -2.53 8.44
CA LEU A 23 16.85 -1.89 8.49
C LEU A 23 17.94 -2.92 8.18
N GLY A 24 18.88 -2.57 7.31
CA GLY A 24 19.88 -3.53 6.84
C GLY A 24 20.70 -3.05 5.66
N LYS A 25 21.09 -3.98 4.77
CA LYS A 25 21.77 -3.67 3.51
C LYS A 25 20.98 -4.30 2.38
N PHE A 26 20.33 -3.46 1.58
CA PHE A 26 19.46 -3.90 0.49
C PHE A 26 19.99 -3.37 -0.84
N LYS A 27 19.80 -4.15 -1.91
CA LYS A 27 19.96 -3.67 -3.29
C LYS A 27 18.56 -3.46 -3.86
N LEU A 28 18.23 -2.21 -4.18
CA LEU A 28 16.93 -1.84 -4.73
C LEU A 28 16.81 -2.26 -6.20
N HIS A 29 15.60 -2.23 -6.74
CA HIS A 29 15.34 -2.52 -8.16
C HIS A 29 16.15 -1.60 -9.10
N SER A 30 16.42 -0.37 -8.69
CA SER A 30 17.29 0.59 -9.39
C SER A 30 18.78 0.22 -9.37
N GLY A 31 19.17 -0.87 -8.70
CA GLY A 31 20.55 -1.27 -8.49
C GLY A 31 21.27 -0.54 -7.35
N LYS A 32 20.69 0.55 -6.82
CA LYS A 32 21.24 1.33 -5.70
C LYS A 32 21.23 0.53 -4.39
N LYS A 33 22.23 0.78 -3.53
CA LYS A 33 22.26 0.25 -2.16
C LYS A 33 21.43 1.16 -1.25
N SER A 34 20.62 0.55 -0.38
CA SER A 34 19.84 1.25 0.65
C SER A 34 20.06 0.61 2.01
N ARG A 35 19.97 1.43 3.07
CA ARG A 35 19.97 0.94 4.46
C ARG A 35 18.57 0.61 4.98
N ILE A 36 17.54 0.96 4.21
CA ILE A 36 16.13 0.79 4.54
C ILE A 36 15.44 0.09 3.37
N TYR A 37 14.57 -0.87 3.70
CA TYR A 37 13.64 -1.49 2.76
C TYR A 37 12.23 -1.40 3.32
N LEU A 38 11.27 -1.09 2.45
CA LEU A 38 9.85 -1.03 2.78
C LEU A 38 9.12 -2.17 2.09
N ASP A 39 8.62 -3.12 2.85
CA ASP A 39 7.82 -4.23 2.36
C ASP A 39 6.35 -4.10 2.80
N LEU A 40 5.59 -3.34 2.02
CA LEU A 40 4.17 -3.13 2.31
C LEU A 40 3.29 -4.34 2.00
N ARG A 41 3.82 -5.43 1.43
CA ARG A 41 3.06 -6.67 1.24
C ARG A 41 2.61 -7.24 2.57
N VAL A 42 3.36 -6.96 3.65
CA VAL A 42 3.07 -7.41 5.01
C VAL A 42 1.74 -6.87 5.53
N LEU A 43 1.27 -5.71 5.06
CA LEU A 43 0.02 -5.09 5.52
C LEU A 43 -1.20 -6.01 5.43
N VAL A 44 -1.24 -6.95 4.48
CA VAL A 44 -2.36 -7.88 4.31
C VAL A 44 -2.51 -8.85 5.49
N SER A 45 -1.43 -9.09 6.22
CA SER A 45 -1.43 -9.92 7.43
C SER A 45 -1.89 -9.14 8.67
N PHE A 46 -2.01 -7.81 8.57
CA PHE A 46 -2.34 -6.92 9.69
C PHE A 46 -3.47 -5.96 9.31
N PRO A 47 -4.74 -6.39 9.37
CA PRO A 47 -5.88 -5.56 8.95
C PRO A 47 -5.98 -4.20 9.66
N PHE A 48 -5.52 -4.09 10.91
CA PHE A 48 -5.47 -2.81 11.63
C PHE A 48 -4.48 -1.83 10.99
N ALA A 49 -3.29 -2.30 10.60
CA ALA A 49 -2.28 -1.51 9.92
C ALA A 49 -2.75 -1.12 8.51
N LEU A 50 -3.46 -2.02 7.83
CA LEU A 50 -4.07 -1.73 6.53
C LEU A 50 -5.12 -0.61 6.63
N ARG A 51 -5.93 -0.58 7.71
CA ARG A 51 -6.85 0.54 7.97
C ARG A 51 -6.11 1.85 8.27
N GLN A 52 -5.01 1.82 9.01
CA GLN A 52 -4.17 3.01 9.21
C GLN A 52 -3.59 3.52 7.88
N ALA A 53 -3.17 2.61 6.99
CA ALA A 53 -2.75 2.97 5.64
C ALA A 53 -3.88 3.68 4.88
N VAL A 54 -5.09 3.12 4.88
CA VAL A 54 -6.28 3.73 4.25
C VAL A 54 -6.53 5.14 4.79
N ALA A 55 -6.53 5.32 6.10
CA ALA A 55 -6.72 6.63 6.73
C ALA A 55 -5.63 7.64 6.33
N ALA A 56 -4.36 7.20 6.26
CA ALA A 56 -3.27 8.04 5.78
C ALA A 56 -3.47 8.43 4.30
N TYR A 57 -3.89 7.50 3.44
CA TYR A 57 -4.21 7.80 2.05
C TYR A 57 -5.39 8.75 1.90
N ARG A 58 -6.46 8.60 2.69
CA ARG A 58 -7.63 9.49 2.70
C ARG A 58 -7.24 10.95 2.91
N SER A 59 -6.27 11.22 3.80
CA SER A 59 -5.78 12.59 4.04
C SER A 59 -5.23 13.29 2.78
N VAL A 60 -4.73 12.52 1.81
CA VAL A 60 -4.24 13.01 0.52
C VAL A 60 -5.34 12.96 -0.54
N LEU A 61 -6.08 11.85 -0.61
CA LEU A 61 -7.09 11.62 -1.64
C LEU A 61 -8.31 12.53 -1.50
N ASP A 62 -8.66 12.98 -0.30
CA ASP A 62 -9.77 13.90 -0.07
C ASP A 62 -9.51 15.31 -0.63
N GLN A 63 -8.25 15.61 -0.97
CA GLN A 63 -7.85 16.89 -1.55
C GLN A 63 -7.85 16.87 -3.09
N ILE A 64 -8.18 15.74 -3.72
CA ILE A 64 -8.15 15.57 -5.18
C ILE A 64 -9.42 14.92 -5.70
N SER A 65 -9.84 15.34 -6.90
CA SER A 65 -10.99 14.75 -7.60
C SER A 65 -10.52 13.73 -8.62
N PHE A 66 -11.18 12.57 -8.67
CA PHE A 66 -10.87 11.45 -9.56
C PHE A 66 -12.03 10.47 -9.63
N ASP A 67 -12.13 9.71 -10.71
CA ASP A 67 -13.23 8.74 -10.91
C ASP A 67 -12.83 7.31 -10.53
N LEU A 68 -11.55 6.95 -10.67
CA LEU A 68 -11.07 5.58 -10.57
C LEU A 68 -9.78 5.49 -9.74
N LEU A 69 -9.65 4.40 -8.99
CA LEU A 69 -8.39 3.99 -8.37
C LEU A 69 -7.64 3.05 -9.31
N ALA A 70 -6.33 3.24 -9.47
CA ALA A 70 -5.48 2.33 -10.23
C ALA A 70 -4.42 1.69 -9.32
N ALA A 71 -4.57 0.41 -8.96
CA ALA A 71 -3.61 -0.29 -8.11
C ALA A 71 -2.48 -0.92 -8.93
N THR A 72 -1.25 -0.76 -8.44
CA THR A 72 -0.07 -1.43 -9.03
C THR A 72 0.14 -2.82 -8.39
N PRO A 73 0.12 -3.91 -9.17
CA PRO A 73 0.36 -5.26 -8.62
C PRO A 73 1.83 -5.50 -8.26
N LEU A 74 2.14 -6.33 -7.24
CA LEU A 74 1.22 -7.11 -6.40
C LEU A 74 0.90 -6.42 -5.07
N ALA A 75 1.87 -5.70 -4.50
CA ALA A 75 1.75 -5.11 -3.16
C ALA A 75 0.68 -4.01 -3.06
N GLY A 76 0.44 -3.26 -4.15
CA GLY A 76 -0.56 -2.19 -4.17
C GLY A 76 -1.99 -2.69 -4.34
N LEU A 77 -2.19 -3.94 -4.79
CA LEU A 77 -3.54 -4.46 -5.05
C LEU A 77 -4.38 -4.58 -3.75
N PRO A 78 -3.89 -5.20 -2.66
CA PRO A 78 -4.64 -5.25 -1.40
C PRO A 78 -4.97 -3.86 -0.83
N LEU A 79 -4.03 -2.92 -0.95
CA LEU A 79 -4.22 -1.54 -0.49
C LEU A 79 -5.25 -0.80 -1.34
N GLY A 80 -5.17 -0.93 -2.66
CA GLY A 80 -6.16 -0.37 -3.59
C GLY A 80 -7.55 -0.96 -3.36
N THR A 81 -7.65 -2.26 -3.05
CA THR A 81 -8.91 -2.90 -2.69
C THR A 81 -9.47 -2.34 -1.39
N ALA A 82 -8.63 -2.15 -0.36
CA ALA A 82 -9.07 -1.55 0.89
C ALA A 82 -9.57 -0.11 0.69
N LEU A 83 -8.88 0.70 -0.12
CA LEU A 83 -9.31 2.06 -0.47
C LEU A 83 -10.61 2.07 -1.31
N CYS A 84 -10.74 1.15 -2.25
CA CYS A 84 -11.95 0.98 -3.06
C CYS A 84 -13.18 0.72 -2.18
N LEU A 85 -13.05 -0.19 -1.21
CA LEU A 85 -14.13 -0.49 -0.26
C LEU A 85 -14.42 0.69 0.68
N ASP A 86 -13.39 1.40 1.14
CA ASP A 86 -13.53 2.54 2.04
C ASP A 86 -14.19 3.76 1.37
N MET A 87 -13.82 4.03 0.11
CA MET A 87 -14.25 5.22 -0.63
C MET A 87 -15.46 4.99 -1.54
N ASP A 88 -15.92 3.74 -1.66
CA ASP A 88 -16.93 3.31 -2.63
C ASP A 88 -16.58 3.77 -4.07
N LYS A 89 -15.31 3.59 -4.47
CA LYS A 89 -14.80 3.97 -5.80
C LYS A 89 -14.28 2.76 -6.57
N PRO A 90 -14.57 2.64 -7.88
CA PRO A 90 -14.10 1.50 -8.66
C PRO A 90 -12.56 1.42 -8.72
N LEU A 91 -12.05 0.20 -8.69
CA LEU A 91 -10.63 -0.12 -8.78
C LEU A 91 -10.31 -0.81 -10.12
N ILE A 92 -9.29 -0.31 -10.80
CA ILE A 92 -8.65 -0.97 -11.95
C ILE A 92 -7.22 -1.38 -11.59
N TYR A 93 -6.68 -2.39 -12.27
CA TYR A 93 -5.28 -2.78 -12.15
C TYR A 93 -4.79 -3.48 -13.43
N PRO A 94 -3.57 -3.18 -13.90
CA PRO A 94 -3.01 -3.84 -15.08
C PRO A 94 -2.67 -5.30 -14.75
N ARG A 95 -3.05 -6.23 -15.63
CA ARG A 95 -2.73 -7.64 -15.47
C ARG A 95 -1.30 -7.91 -15.99
N LYS A 96 -0.39 -8.30 -15.10
CA LYS A 96 1.06 -8.44 -15.43
C LYS A 96 1.41 -9.68 -16.28
N THR A 97 0.51 -10.64 -16.44
CA THR A 97 0.76 -11.87 -17.20
C THR A 97 -0.34 -12.12 -18.23
N ALA A 98 0.02 -12.07 -19.50
CA ALA A 98 -0.71 -12.79 -20.54
C ALA A 98 -0.54 -14.29 -20.23
N LYS A 99 -1.64 -14.99 -19.93
CA LYS A 99 -1.61 -16.45 -19.82
C LYS A 99 -1.69 -17.02 -21.23
N ASN A 100 -0.95 -18.10 -21.52
CA ASN A 100 -1.08 -18.91 -22.73
C ASN A 100 -2.37 -19.78 -22.76
N TYR A 101 -3.37 -19.48 -21.92
CA TYR A 101 -4.64 -20.22 -21.85
C TYR A 101 -5.77 -19.35 -21.24
N GLY A 102 -7.01 -19.60 -21.67
CA GLY A 102 -8.22 -18.82 -21.35
C GLY A 102 -8.62 -17.85 -22.46
N THR A 103 -9.56 -16.92 -22.20
CA THR A 103 -10.11 -16.00 -23.22
C THR A 103 -9.17 -14.89 -23.68
N GLY A 104 -7.88 -14.91 -23.30
CA GLY A 104 -6.80 -14.14 -23.91
C GLY A 104 -7.17 -12.75 -24.42
N LYS A 105 -7.94 -11.98 -23.66
CA LYS A 105 -8.21 -10.59 -24.02
C LYS A 105 -7.03 -9.76 -23.55
N GLU A 106 -6.29 -9.26 -24.53
CA GLU A 106 -5.33 -8.17 -24.40
C GLU A 106 -5.98 -6.94 -23.76
#